data_AF-A0A938KE37-F1
#
_entry.id   AF-A0A938KE37-F1
#
_cell.length_a   1.000
_cell.length_b   1.000
_cell.length_c   1.000
_cell.angle_alpha   90.00
_cell.angle_beta   90.00
_cell.angle_gamma   90.00
#
_symmetry.space_group_name_H-M   'P 1'
#
loop_
_entity.id
_entity.type
_entity.pdbx_description
1 polymer ?
#
loop_
_entity_poly.entity_id
_entity_poly.type
_entity_poly.pdbx_seq_one_letter_code
_entity_poly.pdbx_strand_id
1 'polypeptide(L)'
;LPVIQFRDGLTQRDKVGRDHNTYGFSMWVAGGGFRGGHIHGATDVFSHHAVEGTVHHYDWLATVLHLFGLDHNELKFRLGPRDLKLVEHAEARVVQELLA
;
A
#
# COMPACT_ATOMS: atom_id res chain seq x y z
N LEU A 1 -10.39 -8.80 12.80
CA LEU A 1 -11.87 -8.87 12.68
C LEU A 1 -12.27 -8.27 11.34
N PRO A 2 -13.32 -8.69 10.64
CA PRO A 2 -13.69 -8.05 9.38
C PRO A 2 -14.02 -6.57 9.62
N VAL A 3 -13.49 -5.67 8.79
CA VAL A 3 -13.87 -4.24 8.84
C VAL A 3 -15.30 -4.14 8.34
N ILE A 4 -16.17 -3.51 9.14
CA ILE A 4 -17.60 -3.46 8.89
C ILE A 4 -17.95 -2.16 8.20
N GLN A 5 -18.61 -2.25 7.04
CA GLN A 5 -19.06 -1.08 6.30
C GLN A 5 -20.47 -0.69 6.72
N PHE A 6 -20.64 0.53 7.27
CA PHE A 6 -21.93 1.07 7.70
C PHE A 6 -22.43 2.16 6.74
N ARG A 7 -22.84 1.78 5.52
CA ARG A 7 -23.33 2.75 4.52
C ARG A 7 -24.63 3.45 4.96
N ASP A 8 -25.51 2.74 5.67
CA ASP A 8 -26.85 3.21 6.03
C ASP A 8 -27.05 3.38 7.56
N GLY A 9 -25.95 3.56 8.30
CA GLY A 9 -25.98 3.74 9.76
C GLY A 9 -26.01 2.43 10.57
N LEU A 10 -25.90 2.56 11.90
CA LEU A 10 -25.69 1.42 12.82
C LEU A 10 -26.94 0.57 13.10
N THR A 11 -28.12 1.03 12.68
CA THR A 11 -29.40 0.40 13.03
C THR A 11 -29.95 -0.55 11.96
N GLN A 12 -29.45 -0.48 10.72
CA GLN A 12 -29.91 -1.33 9.60
C GLN A 12 -28.95 -2.51 9.37
N ARG A 13 -29.04 -3.51 10.26
CA ARG A 13 -28.12 -4.68 10.27
C ARG A 13 -28.16 -5.52 9.00
N ASP A 14 -29.28 -5.53 8.29
CA ASP A 14 -29.51 -6.23 7.02
C ASP A 14 -28.76 -5.58 5.84
N LYS A 15 -28.30 -4.34 6.00
CA LYS A 15 -27.55 -3.59 4.99
C LYS A 15 -26.07 -3.43 5.30
N VAL A 16 -25.59 -4.11 6.35
CA VAL A 16 -24.19 -4.09 6.76
C VAL A 16 -23.34 -4.85 5.75
N GLY A 17 -22.32 -4.18 5.20
CA GLY A 17 -21.39 -4.74 4.24
C GLY A 17 -20.05 -5.14 4.84
N ARG A 18 -19.17 -5.68 3.98
CA ARG A 18 -17.73 -5.83 4.28
C ARG A 18 -16.99 -4.62 3.76
N ASP A 19 -16.21 -3.97 4.61
CA ASP A 19 -15.42 -2.81 4.22
C ASP A 19 -14.02 -3.21 3.70
N HIS A 20 -13.34 -2.24 3.12
CA HIS A 20 -11.94 -2.36 2.73
C HIS A 20 -11.07 -2.54 3.99
N ASN A 21 -10.31 -3.64 4.08
CA ASN A 21 -9.34 -3.79 5.18
C ASN A 21 -8.15 -2.86 4.94
N THR A 22 -8.08 -1.76 5.67
CA THR A 22 -7.01 -0.75 5.57
C THR A 22 -5.81 -1.04 6.47
N TYR A 23 -5.87 -2.10 7.28
CA TYR A 23 -4.91 -2.32 8.37
C TYR A 23 -3.75 -3.25 8.02
N GLY A 24 -3.94 -4.18 7.11
CA GLY A 24 -2.93 -5.18 6.75
C GLY A 24 -3.37 -6.04 5.59
N PHE A 25 -2.48 -6.24 4.63
CA PHE A 25 -2.66 -7.14 3.49
C PHE A 25 -1.30 -7.69 3.06
N SER A 26 -1.32 -8.89 2.47
CA SER A 26 -0.13 -9.54 1.94
C SER A 26 -0.04 -9.33 0.43
N MET A 27 1.16 -9.05 -0.06
CA MET A 27 1.48 -9.01 -1.49
C MET A 27 2.52 -10.07 -1.83
N TRP A 28 2.48 -10.58 -3.06
CA TRP A 28 3.50 -11.46 -3.60
C TRP A 28 3.99 -10.92 -4.94
N VAL A 29 5.30 -10.90 -5.13
CA VAL A 29 5.98 -10.47 -6.36
C VAL A 29 7.07 -11.46 -6.75
N ALA A 30 7.45 -11.45 -8.03
CA ALA A 30 8.55 -12.26 -8.56
C ALA A 30 9.33 -11.48 -9.62
N GLY A 31 10.66 -11.46 -9.49
CA GLY A 31 11.55 -10.76 -10.42
C GLY A 31 11.50 -9.22 -10.29
N GLY A 32 11.84 -8.50 -11.36
CA GLY A 32 11.70 -7.03 -11.42
C GLY A 32 12.64 -6.24 -10.51
N GLY A 33 13.74 -6.85 -10.04
CA GLY A 33 14.68 -6.24 -9.10
C GLY A 33 14.30 -6.38 -7.62
N PHE A 34 13.21 -7.10 -7.31
CA PHE A 34 12.89 -7.48 -5.94
C PHE A 34 13.79 -8.62 -5.45
N ARG A 35 14.08 -8.61 -4.14
CA ARG A 35 14.89 -9.63 -3.47
C ARG A 35 14.21 -11.00 -3.51
N GLY A 36 14.86 -11.97 -4.16
CA GLY A 36 14.36 -13.35 -4.24
C GLY A 36 14.46 -14.10 -2.90
N GLY A 37 13.50 -15.01 -2.64
CA GLY A 37 13.49 -15.84 -1.42
C GLY A 37 13.31 -15.06 -0.12
N HIS A 38 12.80 -13.83 -0.20
CA HIS A 38 12.65 -12.93 0.94
C HIS A 38 11.19 -12.87 1.40
N ILE A 39 10.99 -12.88 2.72
CA ILE A 39 9.73 -12.56 3.38
C ILE A 39 9.97 -11.25 4.14
N HIS A 40 9.11 -10.26 3.89
CA HIS A 40 9.18 -8.96 4.54
C HIS A 40 8.01 -8.74 5.48
N GLY A 41 8.32 -8.41 6.73
CA GLY A 41 7.33 -8.06 7.74
C GLY A 41 6.43 -9.22 8.20
N ALA A 42 5.45 -8.89 9.01
CA ALA A 42 4.47 -9.82 9.56
C ALA A 42 3.14 -9.13 9.89
N THR A 43 2.09 -9.93 9.99
CA THR A 43 0.78 -9.50 10.50
C THR A 43 0.55 -9.99 11.92
N ASP A 44 -0.43 -9.42 12.61
CA ASP A 44 -0.87 -9.94 13.91
C ASP A 44 -1.35 -11.40 13.81
N VAL A 45 -1.62 -12.02 14.96
CA VAL A 45 -2.05 -13.42 15.06
C VAL A 45 -3.39 -13.72 14.36
N PHE A 46 -4.16 -12.69 14.02
CA PHE A 46 -5.42 -12.80 13.28
C PHE A 46 -5.27 -12.43 11.80
N SER A 47 -4.05 -12.14 11.36
CA SER A 47 -3.71 -11.63 10.04
C SER A 47 -4.50 -10.37 9.65
N HIS A 48 -4.78 -9.50 10.63
CA HIS A 48 -5.62 -8.33 10.44
C HIS A 48 -4.83 -7.04 10.24
N HIS A 49 -3.85 -6.77 11.11
CA HIS A 49 -2.94 -5.62 11.04
C HIS A 49 -1.55 -6.04 10.60
N ALA A 50 -0.86 -5.20 9.82
CA ALA A 50 0.59 -5.26 9.69
C ALA A 50 1.23 -4.76 11.00
N VAL A 51 2.16 -5.55 11.56
CA VAL A 51 2.76 -5.26 12.88
C VAL A 51 4.28 -5.24 12.86
N GLU A 52 4.91 -5.81 11.83
CA GLU A 52 6.35 -5.82 11.63
C GLU A 52 6.65 -5.49 10.17
N GLY A 53 7.71 -4.70 9.90
CA GLY A 53 8.11 -4.36 8.54
C GLY A 53 6.99 -3.68 7.75
N THR A 54 6.23 -2.79 8.38
CA THR A 54 5.08 -2.14 7.73
C THR A 54 5.53 -1.32 6.53
N VAL A 55 4.94 -1.65 5.37
CA VAL A 55 5.09 -0.91 4.12
C VAL A 55 3.77 -0.22 3.81
N HIS A 56 3.76 1.11 3.78
CA HIS A 56 2.57 1.85 3.39
C HIS A 56 2.38 1.80 1.87
N HIS A 57 1.15 2.04 1.41
CA HIS A 57 0.81 2.04 -0.01
C HIS A 57 1.65 3.04 -0.82
N TYR A 58 2.02 4.18 -0.23
CA TYR A 58 2.86 5.19 -0.87
C TYR A 58 4.33 4.75 -0.96
N ASP A 59 4.84 4.01 0.03
CA ASP A 59 6.20 3.44 0.01
C ASP A 59 6.31 2.34 -1.04
N TRP A 60 5.26 1.50 -1.13
CA TRP A 60 5.15 0.49 -2.15
C TRP A 60 5.20 1.09 -3.56
N LEU A 61 4.39 2.12 -3.82
CA LEU A 61 4.36 2.77 -5.13
C LEU A 61 5.68 3.47 -5.44
N ALA A 62 6.31 4.14 -4.46
CA ALA A 62 7.63 4.74 -4.61
C ALA A 62 8.70 3.68 -4.98
N THR A 63 8.64 2.51 -4.34
CA THR A 63 9.55 1.38 -4.60
C THR A 63 9.35 0.80 -6.00
N VAL A 64 8.11 0.64 -6.45
CA VAL A 64 7.80 0.18 -7.81
C VAL A 64 8.28 1.18 -8.85
N LEU A 65 8.04 2.48 -8.66
CA LEU A 65 8.53 3.52 -9.57
C LEU A 65 10.06 3.54 -9.65
N HIS A 66 10.74 3.37 -8.51
CA HIS A 66 12.19 3.24 -8.47
C HIS A 66 12.71 2.07 -9.32
N LEU A 67 12.05 0.91 -9.28
CA LEU A 67 12.40 -0.25 -10.11
C LEU A 67 12.18 -0.04 -11.61
N PHE A 68 11.31 0.91 -11.98
CA PHE A 68 11.18 1.40 -13.36
C PHE A 68 12.20 2.49 -13.73
N GLY A 69 13.13 2.84 -12.83
CA GLY A 69 14.09 3.92 -13.04
C GLY A 69 13.49 5.32 -12.95
N LEU A 70 12.33 5.47 -12.29
CA LEU A 70 11.64 6.74 -12.12
C LEU A 70 11.78 7.26 -10.69
N ASP A 71 12.10 8.54 -10.54
CA ASP A 71 12.04 9.22 -9.24
C ASP A 71 10.61 9.67 -8.95
N HIS A 72 10.00 9.09 -7.92
CA HIS A 72 8.65 9.42 -7.48
C HIS A 72 8.49 10.89 -7.01
N ASN A 73 9.58 11.56 -6.62
CA ASN A 73 9.56 12.97 -6.24
C ASN A 73 9.51 13.92 -7.43
N GLU A 74 10.05 13.49 -8.57
CA GLU A 74 10.15 14.30 -9.78
C GLU A 74 9.06 13.96 -10.81
N LEU A 75 8.61 12.71 -10.84
CA LEU A 75 7.58 12.23 -11.77
C LEU A 75 6.27 13.00 -11.54
N LYS A 76 5.95 13.85 -12.51
CA LYS A 76 4.72 14.64 -12.55
C LYS A 76 4.03 14.44 -13.89
N PHE A 77 2.70 14.44 -13.87
CA PHE A 77 1.88 14.42 -15.07
C PHE A 77 0.89 15.58 -15.02
N ARG A 78 0.71 16.23 -16.18
CA ARG A 78 -0.16 17.40 -16.32
C ARG A 78 -1.58 16.93 -16.60
N LEU A 79 -2.51 17.30 -15.72
CA LEU A 79 -3.95 17.11 -15.94
C LEU A 79 -4.64 18.48 -15.94
N GLY A 80 -4.96 18.98 -17.15
CA GLY A 80 -5.48 20.33 -17.33
C GLY A 80 -4.46 21.37 -16.86
N PRO A 81 -4.81 22.31 -15.97
CA PRO A 81 -3.86 23.31 -15.46
C PRO A 81 -2.96 22.81 -14.32
N ARG A 82 -3.20 21.60 -13.77
CA ARG A 82 -2.50 21.09 -12.56
C ARG A 82 -1.44 20.05 -12.90
N ASP A 83 -0.30 20.13 -12.22
CA ASP A 83 0.65 19.02 -12.13
C ASP A 83 0.25 18.11 -10.97
N LEU A 84 0.16 16.82 -11.25
CA LEU A 84 -0.14 15.77 -10.27
C LEU A 84 1.06 14.84 -10.12
N LYS A 85 1.22 14.26 -8.94
CA LYS A 85 2.18 13.17 -8.69
C LYS A 85 1.43 11.87 -8.44
N LEU A 86 2.05 10.75 -8.76
CA LEU A 86 1.51 9.43 -8.40
C LEU A 86 1.72 9.13 -6.91
N VAL A 87 2.81 9.64 -6.33
CA VAL A 87 3.12 9.54 -4.91
C VAL A 87 3.13 10.96 -4.34
N GLU A 88 2.09 11.31 -3.59
CA GLU A 88 1.94 12.65 -3.00
C GLU A 88 2.33 12.70 -1.51
N HIS A 89 2.41 11.55 -0.84
CA HIS A 89 2.72 11.49 0.58
C HIS A 89 4.18 11.90 0.82
N ALA A 90 4.41 12.91 1.65
CA ALA A 90 5.73 13.51 1.85
C ALA A 90 6.75 12.55 2.53
N GLU A 91 6.26 11.61 3.32
CA GLU A 91 7.09 10.61 3.99
C GLU A 91 7.36 9.37 3.13
N ALA A 92 6.90 9.34 1.88
CA ALA A 92 7.09 8.18 1.03
C ALA A 92 8.57 7.90 0.79
N ARG A 93 8.94 6.63 0.94
CA ARG A 93 10.31 6.17 0.75
C ARG A 93 10.36 4.93 -0.13
N VAL A 94 11.50 4.76 -0.80
CA VAL A 94 11.85 3.49 -1.40
C VAL A 94 12.20 2.51 -0.28
N VAL A 95 11.53 1.36 -0.27
CA VAL A 95 11.76 0.29 0.72
C VAL A 95 12.92 -0.56 0.25
N GLN A 96 14.13 -0.13 0.62
CA GLN A 96 15.39 -0.75 0.22
C GLN A 96 15.47 -2.22 0.62
N GLU A 97 14.83 -2.59 1.72
CA GLU A 97 14.78 -3.96 2.24
C GLU A 97 14.13 -4.96 1.27
N LEU A 98 13.31 -4.47 0.35
CA LEU A 98 12.62 -5.28 -0.67
C LEU A 98 13.46 -5.50 -1.94
N LEU A 99 14.56 -4.76 -2.13
CA LEU A 99 15.33 -4.77 -3.37
C LEU A 99 16.50 -5.78 -3.33
N ALA A 100 16.91 -6.26 -4.50
CA ALA A 100 17.95 -7.29 -4.70
C ALA A 100 19.39 -6.75 -4.56
#